data_AF-A0A2V9TYP1-F1
#
_entry.id   AF-A0A2V9TYP1-F1
#
_cell.length_a   1.000
_cell.length_b   1.000
_cell.length_c   1.000
_cell.angle_alpha   90.00
_cell.angle_beta   90.00
_cell.angle_gamma   90.00
#
_symmetry.space_group_name_H-M   'P 1'
#
loop_
_entity.id
_entity.type
_entity.pdbx_description
1 polymer ?
#
loop_
_entity_poly.entity_id
_entity_poly.type
_entity_poly.pdbx_seq_one_letter_code
_entity_poly.pdbx_strand_id
1 'polypeptide(L)'
;MQPKNKPEQEDCRKYAWTRIVRTAVSGSLVTFILVGYAHGQEASEYQVKAAYLYNFAKSAQWPPQILQDGTAPLVIGIFGGDEDFVDILKD
;
A
#
# COMPACT_ATOMS: atom_id res chain seq x y z
N MET A 1 -38.43 -12.02 56.37
CA MET A 1 -37.40 -10.95 56.36
C MET A 1 -36.12 -11.54 55.76
N GLN A 2 -35.86 -11.34 54.46
CA GLN A 2 -34.59 -11.58 53.75
C GLN A 2 -34.71 -10.91 52.36
N PRO A 3 -33.59 -10.52 51.72
CA PRO A 3 -33.35 -9.14 51.39
C PRO A 3 -33.69 -8.81 49.93
N LYS A 4 -34.20 -7.59 49.76
CA LYS A 4 -34.40 -6.94 48.47
C LYS A 4 -33.04 -6.48 47.96
N ASN A 5 -32.55 -7.08 46.88
CA ASN A 5 -31.59 -6.51 45.93
C ASN A 5 -31.52 -7.40 44.68
N LYS A 6 -32.37 -7.13 43.68
CA LYS A 6 -32.26 -7.74 42.34
C LYS A 6 -32.93 -6.90 41.24
N PRO A 7 -32.39 -5.71 40.97
CA PRO A 7 -32.33 -5.28 39.56
C PRO A 7 -30.93 -4.80 39.12
N GLU A 8 -30.13 -4.25 40.04
CA GLU A 8 -28.85 -3.59 39.71
C GLU A 8 -27.74 -4.56 39.23
N GLN A 9 -27.78 -5.80 39.71
CA GLN A 9 -26.75 -6.82 39.42
C GLN A 9 -26.86 -7.39 37.99
N GLU A 10 -28.05 -7.42 37.41
CA GLU A 10 -28.25 -7.97 36.05
C GLU A 10 -27.87 -6.96 34.97
N ASP A 11 -28.06 -5.67 35.23
CA ASP A 11 -27.76 -4.61 34.28
C ASP A 11 -26.25 -4.34 34.19
N CYS A 12 -25.52 -4.36 35.31
CA CYS A 12 -24.04 -4.30 35.30
C CYS A 12 -23.42 -5.48 34.54
N ARG A 13 -23.98 -6.68 34.64
CA ARG A 13 -23.50 -7.88 33.92
C ARG A 13 -23.74 -7.77 32.40
N LYS A 14 -24.90 -7.28 31.99
CA LYS A 14 -25.23 -7.04 30.58
C LYS A 14 -24.37 -5.92 29.99
N TYR A 15 -24.23 -4.81 30.71
CA TYR A 15 -23.45 -3.65 30.28
C TYR A 15 -21.95 -3.96 30.21
N ALA A 16 -21.43 -4.77 31.14
CA ALA A 16 -20.05 -5.26 31.11
C ALA A 16 -19.79 -6.19 29.91
N TRP A 17 -20.73 -7.09 29.60
CA TRP A 17 -20.60 -8.01 28.46
C TRP A 17 -20.64 -7.27 27.11
N THR A 18 -21.53 -6.28 26.95
CA THR A 18 -21.58 -5.45 25.74
C THR A 18 -20.33 -4.59 25.55
N ARG A 19 -19.70 -4.14 26.65
CA ARG A 19 -18.44 -3.39 26.61
C ARG A 19 -17.25 -4.27 26.19
N ILE A 20 -17.14 -5.49 26.73
CA ILE A 20 -16.07 -6.43 26.40
C ILE A 20 -16.17 -6.91 24.94
N VAL A 21 -17.39 -7.21 24.46
CA VAL A 21 -17.61 -7.62 23.07
C VAL A 21 -17.29 -6.47 22.11
N ARG A 22 -17.68 -5.22 22.41
CA ARG A 22 -17.34 -4.06 21.58
C ARG A 22 -15.83 -3.80 21.49
N THR A 23 -15.10 -3.88 22.60
CA THR A 23 -13.64 -3.65 22.59
C THR A 23 -12.89 -4.79 21.90
N ALA A 24 -13.37 -6.03 22.03
CA ALA A 24 -12.79 -7.19 21.33
C ALA A 24 -13.00 -7.11 19.81
N VAL A 25 -14.19 -6.70 19.35
CA VAL A 25 -14.48 -6.55 17.92
C VAL A 25 -13.67 -5.41 17.29
N SER A 26 -13.53 -4.26 17.97
CA SER A 26 -12.70 -3.15 17.46
C SER A 26 -11.21 -3.49 17.42
N GLY A 27 -10.71 -4.21 18.43
CA GLY A 27 -9.32 -4.68 18.44
C GLY A 27 -9.04 -5.66 17.29
N SER A 28 -9.97 -6.59 17.06
CA SER A 28 -9.88 -7.58 15.98
C SER A 28 -9.87 -6.93 14.59
N LEU A 29 -10.72 -5.93 14.34
CA LEU A 29 -10.78 -5.23 13.06
C LEU A 29 -9.46 -4.51 12.72
N VAL A 30 -8.82 -3.86 13.71
CA VAL A 30 -7.51 -3.21 13.52
C VAL A 30 -6.42 -4.24 13.23
N THR A 31 -6.45 -5.41 13.87
CA THR A 31 -5.49 -6.49 13.61
C THR A 31 -5.65 -7.07 12.20
N PHE A 32 -6.88 -7.27 11.72
CA PHE A 32 -7.13 -7.74 10.34
C PHE A 32 -6.66 -6.73 9.28
N ILE A 33 -6.86 -5.44 9.55
CA ILE A 33 -6.39 -4.36 8.66
C ILE A 33 -4.86 -4.38 8.56
N LEU A 34 -4.13 -4.55 9.67
CA LEU A 34 -2.65 -4.56 9.66
C LEU A 34 -2.04 -5.77 8.94
N VAL A 35 -2.66 -6.95 9.01
CA VAL A 35 -2.15 -8.17 8.34
C VAL A 35 -2.30 -8.09 6.81
N GLY A 36 -3.27 -7.33 6.30
CA GLY A 36 -3.53 -7.21 4.86
C GLY A 36 -2.58 -6.31 4.06
N TYR A 37 -1.72 -5.52 4.72
CA TYR A 37 -0.86 -4.54 4.03
C TYR A 37 0.54 -5.05 3.67
N ALA A 38 0.92 -6.26 4.08
CA ALA A 38 2.30 -6.74 3.96
C ALA A 38 2.58 -7.62 2.72
N HIS A 39 1.89 -7.38 1.61
CA HIS A 39 2.24 -7.98 0.32
C HIS A 39 2.94 -6.93 -0.55
N GLY A 40 4.21 -6.68 -0.25
CA GLY A 40 5.09 -5.98 -1.19
C GLY A 40 5.50 -6.95 -2.28
N GLN A 41 5.11 -6.68 -3.53
CA GLN A 41 5.62 -7.46 -4.66
C GLN A 41 7.11 -7.13 -4.81
N GLU A 42 7.98 -8.12 -4.64
CA GLU A 42 9.42 -7.92 -4.85
C GLU A 42 9.65 -7.60 -6.32
N ALA A 43 10.07 -6.37 -6.60
CA ALA A 43 10.49 -5.97 -7.93
C ALA A 43 11.86 -6.58 -8.21
N SER A 44 12.04 -7.16 -9.40
CA SER A 44 13.35 -7.61 -9.85
C SER A 44 14.32 -6.43 -9.98
N GLU A 45 15.62 -6.72 -9.94
CA GLU A 45 16.66 -5.72 -10.13
C GLU A 45 16.49 -4.94 -11.45
N TYR A 46 16.10 -5.63 -12.53
CA TYR A 46 15.85 -5.02 -13.83
C TYR A 46 14.63 -4.10 -13.83
N GLN A 47 13.53 -4.48 -13.16
CA GLN A 47 12.37 -3.60 -13.00
C GLN A 47 12.74 -2.33 -12.22
N VAL A 48 13.54 -2.46 -11.16
CA VAL A 48 14.02 -1.32 -10.39
C VAL A 48 14.87 -0.40 -11.27
N LYS A 49 15.85 -0.96 -12.01
CA LYS A 49 16.72 -0.20 -12.91
C LYS A 49 15.93 0.50 -14.04
N ALA A 50 14.96 -0.16 -14.64
CA ALA A 50 14.08 0.43 -15.66
C ALA A 50 13.27 1.61 -15.10
N ALA A 51 12.70 1.46 -13.90
CA ALA A 51 11.98 2.53 -13.22
C ALA A 51 12.88 3.75 -12.94
N TYR A 52 14.14 3.52 -12.55
CA TYR A 52 15.13 4.59 -12.38
C TYR A 52 15.39 5.35 -13.68
N LEU A 53 15.58 4.64 -14.80
CA LEU A 53 15.80 5.27 -16.11
C LEU A 53 14.63 6.18 -16.51
N TYR A 54 13.40 5.70 -16.34
CA TYR A 54 12.20 6.50 -16.59
C TYR A 54 12.13 7.74 -15.68
N ASN A 55 12.40 7.57 -14.39
CA ASN A 55 12.38 8.67 -13.43
C ASN A 55 13.45 9.71 -13.73
N PHE A 56 14.65 9.31 -14.16
CA PHE A 56 15.68 10.27 -14.57
C PHE A 56 15.25 11.08 -15.79
N ALA A 57 14.66 10.43 -16.80
CA ALA A 57 14.16 11.15 -17.96
C ALA A 57 13.00 12.10 -17.59
N LYS A 58 12.13 11.71 -16.66
CA LYS A 58 11.04 12.56 -16.15
C LYS A 58 11.53 13.74 -15.31
N SER A 59 12.53 13.53 -14.47
CA SER A 59 13.05 14.55 -13.55
C SER A 59 14.08 15.49 -14.20
N ALA A 60 14.58 15.14 -15.38
CA ALA A 60 15.45 16.01 -16.16
C ALA A 60 14.66 17.19 -16.74
N GLN A 61 15.26 18.38 -16.68
CA GLN A 61 14.76 19.53 -17.43
C GLN A 61 15.25 19.44 -18.87
N TRP A 62 14.36 19.09 -19.79
CA TRP A 62 14.68 19.07 -21.22
C TRP A 62 14.50 20.47 -21.84
N PRO A 63 15.35 20.85 -22.82
CA PRO A 63 15.09 22.04 -23.61
C PRO A 63 13.78 21.88 -24.40
N PRO A 64 12.91 22.90 -24.44
CA PRO A 64 11.59 22.80 -25.08
C PRO A 64 11.69 22.61 -26.61
N GLN A 65 12.85 22.89 -27.21
CA GLN A 65 13.14 22.68 -28.63
C GLN A 65 13.35 21.20 -28.97
N ILE A 66 13.69 20.37 -27.97
CA ILE A 66 14.05 18.96 -28.15
C ILE A 66 12.89 18.05 -27.71
N LEU A 67 12.30 18.33 -26.55
CA LEU A 67 11.13 17.62 -26.05
C LEU A 67 10.04 18.66 -25.76
N GLN A 68 9.13 18.84 -26.71
CA GLN A 68 7.98 19.72 -26.54
C GLN A 68 7.04 19.14 -25.50
N ASP A 69 6.48 20.00 -24.65
CA ASP A 69 5.62 19.62 -23.53
C ASP A 69 4.45 18.74 -23.99
N GLY A 70 4.59 17.43 -23.72
CA GLY A 70 3.52 16.43 -23.86
C GLY A 70 3.20 15.92 -25.27
N THR A 71 3.89 16.39 -26.32
CA THR A 71 3.61 15.96 -27.71
C THR A 71 4.77 15.22 -28.38
N ALA A 72 5.99 15.44 -27.91
CA ALA A 72 7.17 14.81 -28.48
C ALA A 72 7.44 13.44 -27.82
N PRO A 73 7.71 12.37 -28.60
CA PRO A 73 8.09 11.08 -28.05
C PRO A 73 9.49 11.14 -27.42
N LEU A 74 9.64 10.56 -26.23
CA LEU A 74 10.94 10.31 -25.61
C LEU A 74 11.48 8.96 -26.11
N VAL A 75 12.65 8.97 -26.75
CA VAL A 75 13.30 7.75 -27.27
C VAL A 75 14.51 7.42 -26.40
N ILE A 76 14.56 6.19 -25.87
CA ILE A 76 15.67 5.69 -25.06
C ILE A 76 16.46 4.68 -25.90
N GLY A 77 17.70 5.02 -26.23
CA GLY A 77 18.62 4.12 -26.92
C GLY A 77 19.35 3.21 -25.93
N ILE A 78 19.33 1.90 -26.17
CA ILE A 78 20.06 0.91 -25.37
C ILE A 78 21.26 0.43 -26.17
N PHE A 79 22.46 0.49 -25.58
CA PHE A 79 23.68 -0.01 -26.18
C PHE A 79 24.35 -1.03 -25.26
N GLY A 80 24.61 -2.24 -25.77
CA GLY A 80 25.23 -3.32 -24.99
C GLY A 80 24.38 -3.87 -23.85
N GLY A 81 23.05 -3.69 -23.89
CA GLY A 81 22.12 -4.26 -22.92
C GLY A 81 21.88 -5.75 -23.15
N ASP A 82 21.62 -6.46 -22.06
CA ASP A 82 21.15 -7.86 -22.07
C ASP A 82 19.72 -7.95 -22.63
N GLU A 83 19.38 -9.06 -23.30
CA GLU A 83 18.06 -9.29 -23.90
C GLU A 83 16.95 -9.24 -22.84
N ASP A 84 17.18 -9.85 -21.67
CA ASP A 84 16.24 -9.84 -20.54
C ASP A 84 15.94 -8.42 -20.04
N PHE A 85 16.95 -7.54 -20.00
CA PHE A 85 16.75 -6.15 -19.57
C PHE A 85 15.99 -5.33 -20.64
N VAL A 86 16.29 -5.60 -21.91
CA VAL A 86 15.60 -4.96 -23.04
C VAL A 86 14.12 -5.34 -23.05
N ASP A 87 13.78 -6.59 -22.73
CA ASP A 87 12.38 -7.03 -22.68
C ASP A 87 11.60 -6.36 -21.54
N ILE A 88 12.21 -6.17 -20.37
CA ILE A 88 11.61 -5.40 -19.27
C ILE A 88 11.33 -3.93 -19.64
N LEU A 89 12.06 -3.36 -20.61
CA LEU A 89 11.81 -1.99 -21.09
C LEU A 89 10.74 -1.91 -22.18
N LYS A 90 10.37 -3.04 -22.80
CA LYS A 90 9.30 -3.11 -23.81
C LYS A 90 7.93 -3.39 -23.18
N ASP A 91 7.91 -4.08 -22.05
CA ASP A 91 6.72 -4.38 -21.24
C ASP A 91 6.07 -3.10 -20.66
#